data_AF-A0A5D3E875-F1
#
_entry.id   AF-A0A5D3E875-F1
#
_cell.length_a   1.000
_cell.length_b   1.000
_cell.length_c   1.000
_cell.angle_alpha   90.00
_cell.angle_beta   90.00
_cell.angle_gamma   90.00
#
_symmetry.space_group_name_H-M   'P 1'
#
loop_
_entity.id
_entity.type
_entity.pdbx_description
1 polymer ?
#
loop_
_entity_poly.entity_id
_entity_poly.type
_entity_poly.pdbx_seq_one_letter_code
_entity_poly.pdbx_strand_id
1 'polypeptide(L)'
;MEELKDIRDDQIRIIGEEGNKNPVPRNVWIFILSILGLVIIGVIIFIIFRYKEVEIQELGTPGPALFEPVREAEPTKYQWIGSTVDSLRSGYIEIVDTLINDIPIKIFIPHNAELSLYIGRLNKEDKSVIYAAQAADVRADNGGVVGAFVLNGEPRSWGVSKKGYCASINGKVTIGVAENSPLFEKATEEGGYFFRQYPLVSNGEVIDNEPKGKSIRRAICDRQGEIFMVETGTKESFHDFAQALADLGVDQAIYLVGSSAYGWAVDKNDNIYEFGEDNYYKDGRKMPKHISYIVWKRK
;
A
#
# COMPACT_ATOMS: atom_id res chain seq x y z
N MET A 1 -9.21 37.48 49.48
CA MET A 1 -8.23 36.82 48.61
C MET A 1 -9.01 35.72 47.93
N GLU A 2 -9.66 36.06 46.82
CA GLU A 2 -10.53 35.12 46.09
C GLU A 2 -9.70 34.34 45.07
N GLU A 3 -9.90 33.04 45.08
CA GLU A 3 -9.26 32.07 44.19
C GLU A 3 -9.64 32.33 42.72
N LEU A 4 -8.62 32.49 41.88
CA LEU A 4 -8.77 32.49 40.44
C LEU A 4 -9.01 31.04 39.98
N LYS A 5 -10.17 30.78 39.37
CA LYS A 5 -10.48 29.50 38.72
C LYS A 5 -9.63 29.34 37.45
N ASP A 6 -8.88 28.25 37.39
CA ASP A 6 -8.13 27.80 36.21
C ASP A 6 -9.07 27.47 35.03
N ILE A 7 -8.67 27.91 33.84
CA ILE A 7 -9.38 27.71 32.57
C ILE A 7 -8.75 26.50 31.84
N ARG A 8 -9.54 25.73 31.09
CA ARG A 8 -9.09 24.57 30.30
C ARG A 8 -8.52 25.02 28.93
N ASP A 9 -7.57 24.23 28.40
CA ASP A 9 -6.79 24.48 27.17
C ASP A 9 -7.60 24.52 25.85
N ASP A 10 -8.92 24.38 25.90
CA ASP A 10 -9.80 24.39 24.73
C ASP A 10 -10.51 25.74 24.48
N GLN A 11 -10.14 26.80 25.21
CA GLN A 11 -10.76 28.12 25.08
C GLN A 11 -9.78 29.18 24.55
N ILE A 12 -10.04 29.69 23.33
CA ILE A 12 -9.33 30.85 22.76
C ILE A 12 -10.00 32.14 23.25
N ARG A 13 -9.22 33.01 23.89
CA ARG A 13 -9.65 34.36 24.27
C ARG A 13 -9.58 35.28 23.04
N ILE A 14 -10.70 35.48 22.36
CA ILE A 14 -10.80 36.51 21.31
C ILE A 14 -10.94 37.86 22.02
N ILE A 15 -9.82 38.57 22.21
CA ILE A 15 -9.82 40.00 22.56
C ILE A 15 -9.95 40.76 21.25
N GLY A 16 -11.20 40.98 20.83
CA GLY A 16 -11.56 41.83 19.71
C GLY A 16 -12.44 42.96 20.23
N GLU A 17 -11.94 44.18 20.10
CA GLU A 17 -12.59 45.46 20.37
C GLU A 17 -14.02 45.48 19.78
N GLU A 18 -15.04 45.68 20.62
CA GLU A 18 -16.43 45.85 20.19
C GLU A 18 -16.56 47.17 19.42
N GLY A 19 -16.25 47.11 18.13
CA GLY A 19 -16.59 48.15 17.18
C GLY A 19 -18.10 48.30 17.12
N ASN A 20 -18.58 49.37 17.72
CA ASN A 20 -19.96 49.85 17.73
C ASN A 20 -20.51 49.90 16.28
N LYS A 21 -21.17 48.83 15.84
CA LYS A 21 -21.91 48.80 14.58
C LYS A 21 -23.37 49.11 14.89
N ASN A 22 -23.77 50.33 14.55
CA ASN A 22 -25.17 50.75 14.55
C ASN A 22 -26.04 49.65 13.92
N PRO A 23 -27.09 49.15 14.58
CA PRO A 23 -27.94 48.12 14.01
C PRO A 23 -28.58 48.68 12.74
N VAL A 24 -28.31 48.02 11.61
CA VAL A 24 -28.89 48.39 10.33
C VAL A 24 -30.42 48.30 10.49
N PRO A 25 -31.19 49.36 10.16
CA PRO A 25 -32.62 49.41 10.44
C PRO A 25 -33.33 48.20 9.82
N ARG A 26 -34.30 47.63 10.55
CA ARG A 26 -35.05 46.39 10.23
C ARG A 26 -35.52 46.32 8.77
N ASN A 27 -35.81 47.46 8.18
CA ASN A 27 -36.26 47.66 6.80
C ASN A 27 -35.18 47.23 5.79
N VAL A 28 -33.91 47.53 6.08
CA VAL A 28 -32.74 47.16 5.24
C VAL A 28 -32.45 45.67 5.33
N TRP A 29 -32.68 45.04 6.49
CA TRP A 29 -32.58 43.59 6.64
C TRP A 29 -33.61 42.85 5.78
N ILE A 30 -34.83 43.39 5.68
CA ILE A 30 -35.89 42.87 4.79
C ILE A 30 -35.48 43.03 3.31
N PHE A 31 -34.86 44.15 2.93
CA PHE A 31 -34.32 44.34 1.57
C PHE A 31 -33.18 43.36 1.26
N ILE A 32 -32.24 43.16 2.19
CA ILE A 32 -31.12 42.21 2.00
C ILE A 32 -31.65 40.77 1.87
N LEU A 33 -32.60 40.37 2.71
CA LEU A 33 -33.21 39.04 2.64
C LEU A 33 -34.03 38.84 1.35
N SER A 34 -34.72 39.87 0.86
CA SER A 34 -35.42 39.81 -0.44
C SER A 34 -34.45 39.67 -1.62
N ILE A 35 -33.34 40.40 -1.60
CA ILE A 35 -32.30 40.29 -2.63
C ILE A 35 -31.68 38.89 -2.60
N LEU A 36 -31.36 38.37 -1.40
CA LEU A 36 -30.82 37.03 -1.25
C LEU A 36 -31.80 35.94 -1.74
N GLY A 37 -33.09 36.11 -1.46
CA GLY A 37 -34.15 35.22 -1.96
C GLY A 37 -34.23 35.22 -3.48
N LEU A 38 -34.14 36.38 -4.13
CA LEU A 38 -34.14 36.50 -5.59
C LEU A 38 -32.91 35.84 -6.24
N VAL A 39 -31.73 35.96 -5.61
CA VAL A 39 -30.51 35.29 -6.07
C VAL A 39 -30.66 33.77 -5.98
N ILE A 40 -31.19 33.25 -4.88
CA ILE A 40 -31.43 31.80 -4.71
C ILE A 40 -32.41 31.28 -5.75
N ILE A 41 -33.52 32.00 -5.98
CA ILE A 41 -34.49 31.64 -7.03
C ILE A 41 -33.83 31.67 -8.41
N GLY A 42 -32.97 32.66 -8.70
CA GLY A 42 -32.20 32.72 -9.93
C GLY A 42 -31.26 31.53 -10.12
N VAL A 43 -30.57 31.09 -9.06
CA VAL A 43 -29.68 29.91 -9.09
C VAL A 43 -30.49 28.63 -9.30
N ILE A 44 -31.66 28.49 -8.66
CA ILE A 44 -32.54 27.33 -8.86
C ILE A 44 -33.05 27.29 -10.30
N ILE A 45 -33.50 28.42 -10.84
CA ILE A 45 -33.92 28.51 -12.25
C ILE A 45 -32.75 28.17 -13.18
N PHE A 46 -31.54 28.67 -12.90
CA PHE A 46 -30.34 28.35 -13.69
C PHE A 46 -30.02 26.86 -13.66
N ILE A 47 -30.09 26.20 -12.50
CA ILE A 47 -29.88 24.75 -12.38
C ILE A 47 -30.96 24.00 -13.18
N ILE A 48 -32.23 24.38 -13.09
CA ILE A 48 -33.31 23.75 -13.86
C ILE A 48 -33.09 23.94 -15.38
N PHE A 49 -32.67 25.13 -15.82
CA PHE A 49 -32.34 25.37 -17.23
C PHE A 49 -31.15 24.53 -17.70
N ARG A 50 -30.12 24.33 -16.86
CA ARG A 50 -28.98 23.46 -17.17
C ARG A 50 -29.41 21.99 -17.26
N TYR A 51 -30.28 21.51 -16.36
CA TYR A 51 -30.86 20.17 -16.46
C TYR A 51 -31.68 19.99 -17.73
N LYS A 52 -32.45 21.01 -18.13
CA LYS A 52 -33.24 20.98 -19.36
C LYS A 52 -32.37 21.01 -20.62
N GLU A 53 -31.22 21.71 -20.62
CA GLU A 53 -30.23 21.62 -21.70
C GLU A 53 -29.64 20.21 -21.82
N VAL A 54 -29.34 19.54 -20.70
CA VAL A 54 -28.83 18.15 -20.70
C VAL A 54 -29.89 17.17 -21.24
N GLU A 55 -31.16 17.34 -20.86
CA GLU A 55 -32.25 16.44 -21.30
C GLU A 55 -32.66 16.66 -22.77
N ILE A 56 -32.59 17.90 -23.28
CA ILE A 56 -32.92 18.20 -24.68
C ILE A 56 -31.81 17.75 -25.65
N GLN A 57 -30.56 17.64 -25.20
CA GLN A 57 -29.47 17.14 -26.03
C GLN A 57 -29.58 15.64 -26.33
N GLU A 58 -30.40 14.88 -25.58
CA GLU A 58 -30.66 13.45 -25.82
C GLU A 58 -31.83 13.16 -26.78
N LEU A 59 -32.60 14.17 -27.20
CA LEU A 59 -33.74 14.00 -28.13
C LEU A 59 -33.43 14.49 -29.56
N GLY A 60 -32.20 14.30 -30.01
CA GLY A 60 -31.85 14.32 -31.43
C GLY A 60 -32.22 12.97 -32.07
N THR A 61 -33.15 12.97 -33.02
CA THR A 61 -33.49 11.83 -33.89
C THR A 61 -32.25 11.02 -34.30
N PRO A 62 -32.22 9.69 -34.11
CA PRO A 62 -31.05 8.90 -34.47
C PRO A 62 -30.93 8.86 -36.00
N GLY A 63 -29.85 9.44 -36.52
CA GLY A 63 -29.36 9.07 -37.85
C GLY A 63 -29.01 7.57 -37.86
N PRO A 64 -28.96 6.91 -39.04
CA PRO A 64 -28.62 5.49 -39.09
C PRO A 64 -27.29 5.27 -38.36
N ALA A 65 -27.36 4.55 -37.24
CA ALA A 65 -26.19 4.19 -36.46
C ALA A 65 -25.29 3.35 -37.36
N LEU A 66 -24.20 3.94 -37.83
CA LEU A 66 -23.03 3.20 -38.22
C LEU A 66 -22.50 2.58 -36.92
N PHE A 67 -22.96 1.36 -36.63
CA PHE A 67 -22.35 0.52 -35.62
C PHE A 67 -20.89 0.33 -36.06
N GLU A 68 -19.98 1.09 -35.47
CA GLU A 68 -18.63 0.55 -35.31
C GLU A 68 -18.81 -0.75 -34.52
N PRO A 69 -18.36 -1.91 -35.06
CA PRO A 69 -18.37 -3.12 -34.27
C PRO A 69 -17.63 -2.78 -32.99
N VAL A 70 -18.28 -3.00 -31.84
CA VAL A 70 -17.62 -2.95 -30.54
C VAL A 70 -16.40 -3.84 -30.71
N ARG A 71 -15.21 -3.23 -30.76
CA ARG A 71 -13.98 -3.99 -30.67
C ARG A 71 -14.01 -4.55 -29.28
N GLU A 72 -14.47 -5.79 -29.14
CA GLU A 72 -14.15 -6.59 -27.98
C GLU A 72 -12.64 -6.47 -27.84
N ALA A 73 -12.20 -5.82 -26.76
CA ALA A 73 -10.78 -5.75 -26.46
C ALA A 73 -10.30 -7.19 -26.50
N GLU A 74 -9.38 -7.51 -27.41
CA GLU A 74 -8.80 -8.85 -27.46
C GLU A 74 -8.34 -9.16 -26.02
N PRO A 75 -8.68 -10.32 -25.45
CA PRO A 75 -8.23 -10.67 -24.12
C PRO A 75 -6.71 -10.55 -24.13
N THR A 76 -6.17 -9.57 -23.40
CA THR A 76 -4.74 -9.33 -23.35
C THR A 76 -4.10 -10.65 -22.96
N LYS A 77 -3.37 -11.29 -23.89
CA LYS A 77 -2.70 -12.55 -23.59
C LYS A 77 -1.80 -12.29 -22.40
N TYR A 78 -2.15 -12.91 -21.28
CA TYR A 78 -1.44 -12.77 -20.02
C TYR A 78 0.02 -13.17 -20.23
N GLN A 79 0.92 -12.20 -20.11
CA GLN A 79 2.35 -12.44 -20.18
C GLN A 79 2.90 -12.38 -18.76
N TRP A 80 3.17 -13.56 -18.20
CA TRP A 80 3.92 -13.72 -16.96
C TRP A 80 5.26 -13.00 -17.09
N ILE A 81 5.70 -12.34 -16.01
CA ILE A 81 7.02 -11.69 -15.98
C ILE A 81 8.09 -12.78 -15.93
N GLY A 82 7.88 -13.80 -15.10
CA GLY A 82 8.78 -14.92 -14.93
C GLY A 82 8.74 -15.93 -16.05
N SER A 83 9.86 -16.64 -16.19
CA SER A 83 9.96 -17.79 -17.07
C SER A 83 9.14 -18.98 -16.54
N THR A 84 8.56 -19.77 -17.45
CA THR A 84 7.99 -21.07 -17.07
C THR A 84 9.11 -22.05 -16.79
N VAL A 85 9.06 -22.72 -15.63
CA VAL A 85 10.13 -23.61 -15.16
C VAL A 85 9.62 -25.04 -14.92
N ASP A 86 10.53 -26.00 -15.03
CA ASP A 86 10.26 -27.38 -14.64
C ASP A 86 10.17 -27.51 -13.11
N SER A 87 9.06 -28.06 -12.62
CA SER A 87 8.80 -28.32 -11.20
C SER A 87 9.84 -29.20 -10.50
N LEU A 88 10.62 -29.98 -11.25
CA LEU A 88 11.67 -30.86 -10.70
C LEU A 88 13.00 -30.14 -10.42
N ARG A 89 13.15 -28.89 -10.85
CA ARG A 89 14.35 -28.11 -10.57
C ARG A 89 14.39 -27.64 -9.13
N SER A 90 15.60 -27.54 -8.58
CA SER A 90 15.83 -26.87 -7.29
C SER A 90 15.32 -25.43 -7.33
N GLY A 91 14.75 -24.96 -6.21
CA GLY A 91 14.21 -23.61 -6.11
C GLY A 91 15.28 -22.52 -6.22
N TYR A 92 14.93 -21.41 -6.85
CA TYR A 92 15.80 -20.24 -7.04
C TYR A 92 14.96 -18.98 -7.26
N ILE A 93 15.62 -17.82 -7.27
CA ILE A 93 15.02 -16.53 -7.62
C ILE A 93 15.44 -16.13 -9.03
N GLU A 94 14.48 -15.96 -9.93
CA GLU A 94 14.72 -15.27 -11.19
C GLU A 94 14.77 -13.77 -10.92
N ILE A 95 15.87 -13.14 -11.34
CA ILE A 95 16.11 -11.71 -11.15
C ILE A 95 15.96 -11.02 -12.50
N VAL A 96 14.99 -10.11 -12.60
CA VAL A 96 14.73 -9.32 -13.80
C VAL A 96 14.97 -7.85 -13.47
N ASP A 97 15.86 -7.22 -14.23
CA ASP A 97 16.09 -5.78 -14.16
C ASP A 97 15.29 -5.07 -15.26
N THR A 98 14.60 -4.01 -14.88
CA THR A 98 13.76 -3.21 -15.78
C THR A 98 13.75 -1.73 -15.36
N LEU A 99 13.11 -0.89 -16.17
CA LEU A 99 12.93 0.53 -15.93
C LEU A 99 11.44 0.86 -16.10
N ILE A 100 10.81 1.41 -15.07
CA ILE A 100 9.41 1.87 -15.11
C ILE A 100 9.38 3.32 -14.67
N ASN A 101 8.89 4.22 -15.52
CA ASN A 101 8.87 5.67 -15.28
C ASN A 101 10.22 6.23 -14.80
N ASP A 102 11.31 5.84 -15.47
CA ASP A 102 12.69 6.21 -15.12
C ASP A 102 13.19 5.74 -13.74
N ILE A 103 12.41 4.88 -13.04
CA ILE A 103 12.82 4.23 -11.80
C ILE A 103 13.42 2.86 -12.16
N PRO A 104 14.72 2.63 -11.89
CA PRO A 104 15.31 1.31 -12.04
C PRO A 104 14.64 0.36 -11.06
N ILE A 105 14.13 -0.76 -11.57
CA ILE A 105 13.42 -1.75 -10.77
C ILE A 105 14.09 -3.11 -10.94
N LYS A 106 14.30 -3.78 -9.81
CA LYS A 106 14.71 -5.18 -9.75
C LYS A 106 13.54 -6.03 -9.25
N ILE A 107 13.16 -7.02 -10.03
CA ILE A 107 12.07 -7.95 -9.76
C ILE A 107 12.68 -9.31 -9.38
N PHE A 108 12.18 -9.89 -8.30
CA PHE A 108 12.61 -11.17 -7.74
C PHE A 108 11.45 -12.16 -7.79
N ILE A 109 11.52 -13.12 -8.70
CA ILE A 109 10.44 -14.08 -8.94
C ILE A 109 10.87 -15.45 -8.38
N PRO A 110 10.17 -15.96 -7.34
CA PRO A 110 10.48 -17.24 -6.73
C PRO A 110 9.99 -18.41 -7.59
N HIS A 111 10.91 -19.33 -7.90
CA HIS A 111 10.63 -20.57 -8.60
C HIS A 111 10.84 -21.77 -7.68
N ASN A 112 9.92 -22.75 -7.72
CA ASN A 112 9.94 -23.98 -6.91
C ASN A 112 10.27 -23.71 -5.43
N ALA A 113 9.62 -22.70 -4.86
CA ALA A 113 9.90 -22.20 -3.54
C ALA A 113 8.60 -21.94 -2.75
N GLU A 114 8.72 -21.90 -1.44
CA GLU A 114 7.62 -21.63 -0.53
C GLU A 114 7.93 -20.44 0.39
N LEU A 115 6.94 -19.56 0.55
CA LEU A 115 7.03 -18.41 1.45
C LEU A 115 6.77 -18.84 2.88
N SER A 116 7.68 -18.45 3.76
CA SER A 116 7.57 -18.54 5.21
C SER A 116 7.92 -17.21 5.88
N LEU A 117 7.57 -17.07 7.15
CA LEU A 117 8.05 -15.97 7.99
C LEU A 117 9.10 -16.46 8.98
N TYR A 118 10.00 -15.55 9.36
CA TYR A 118 11.02 -15.80 10.37
C TYR A 118 11.16 -14.60 11.29
N ILE A 119 11.47 -14.83 12.57
CA ILE A 119 11.75 -13.78 13.55
C ILE A 119 13.16 -13.99 14.12
N GLY A 120 13.91 -12.89 14.22
CA GLY A 120 15.26 -12.87 14.79
C GLY A 120 16.36 -12.88 13.72
N ARG A 121 17.58 -13.20 14.13
CA ARG A 121 18.73 -13.21 13.22
C ARG A 121 18.65 -14.39 12.26
N LEU A 122 18.70 -14.12 10.96
CA LEU A 122 18.77 -15.16 9.94
C LEU A 122 20.16 -15.79 9.91
N ASN A 123 20.19 -17.08 9.61
CA ASN A 123 21.40 -17.88 9.38
C ASN A 123 21.76 -17.79 7.88
N LYS A 124 22.87 -17.13 7.50
CA LYS A 124 23.26 -16.97 6.09
C LYS A 124 23.76 -18.28 5.48
N GLU A 125 24.20 -19.19 6.33
CA GLU A 125 24.70 -20.51 5.98
C GLU A 125 23.57 -21.50 5.66
N ASP A 126 22.32 -21.15 5.98
CA ASP A 126 21.13 -21.93 5.60
C ASP A 126 20.85 -21.81 4.11
N LYS A 127 21.39 -22.76 3.34
CA LYS A 127 21.19 -22.85 1.88
C LYS A 127 19.76 -23.21 1.48
N SER A 128 18.84 -23.53 2.40
CA SER A 128 17.44 -23.68 2.02
C SER A 128 16.80 -22.33 1.67
N VAL A 129 17.33 -21.23 2.23
CA VAL A 129 16.82 -19.87 2.02
C VAL A 129 17.39 -19.28 0.73
N ILE A 130 16.50 -19.00 -0.22
CA ILE A 130 16.84 -18.42 -1.53
C ILE A 130 16.42 -16.96 -1.65
N TYR A 131 15.60 -16.46 -0.74
CA TYR A 131 15.31 -15.03 -0.63
C TYR A 131 15.01 -14.67 0.82
N ALA A 132 15.51 -13.52 1.26
CA ALA A 132 15.11 -12.93 2.53
C ALA A 132 15.04 -11.40 2.43
N ALA A 133 13.96 -10.83 2.95
CA ALA A 133 13.83 -9.39 3.16
C ALA A 133 13.02 -9.13 4.43
N GLN A 134 13.29 -8.02 5.12
CA GLN A 134 12.56 -7.69 6.34
C GLN A 134 11.07 -7.45 6.01
N ALA A 135 10.18 -8.17 6.71
CA ALA A 135 8.74 -8.20 6.46
C ALA A 135 8.02 -6.98 7.03
N ALA A 136 8.16 -6.78 8.33
CA ALA A 136 7.38 -5.79 9.07
C ALA A 136 8.25 -4.83 9.87
N ASP A 137 7.71 -3.63 10.08
CA ASP A 137 8.30 -2.62 10.93
C ASP A 137 8.36 -3.12 12.37
N VAL A 138 9.33 -2.59 13.12
CA VAL A 138 9.51 -2.89 14.53
C VAL A 138 9.16 -1.65 15.34
N ARG A 139 8.38 -1.81 16.40
CA ARG A 139 7.95 -0.72 17.27
C ARG A 139 9.15 -0.16 18.04
N ALA A 140 9.22 1.17 18.14
CA ALA A 140 10.30 1.85 18.86
C ALA A 140 10.21 1.68 20.39
N ASP A 141 8.99 1.52 20.93
CA ASP A 141 8.72 1.49 22.37
C ASP A 141 9.13 0.18 23.05
N ASN A 142 8.83 -0.97 22.41
CA ASN A 142 9.04 -2.29 23.00
C ASN A 142 9.75 -3.29 22.07
N GLY A 143 10.10 -2.88 20.86
CA GLY A 143 10.79 -3.73 19.89
C GLY A 143 9.95 -4.87 19.33
N GLY A 144 8.62 -4.85 19.51
CA GLY A 144 7.66 -5.81 18.95
C GLY A 144 7.32 -5.52 17.49
N VAL A 145 6.68 -6.47 16.80
CA VAL A 145 6.25 -6.29 15.41
C VAL A 145 5.11 -5.28 15.31
N VAL A 146 5.18 -4.35 14.35
CA VAL A 146 4.09 -3.44 14.02
C VAL A 146 3.06 -4.17 13.17
N GLY A 147 1.78 -4.03 13.54
CA GLY A 147 0.69 -4.72 12.85
C GLY A 147 0.52 -6.17 13.32
N ALA A 148 -0.54 -6.81 12.85
CA ALA A 148 -0.89 -8.18 13.20
C ALA A 148 0.07 -9.14 12.52
N PHE A 149 0.46 -10.20 13.23
CA PHE A 149 1.51 -11.12 12.79
C PHE A 149 1.23 -12.52 13.31
N VAL A 150 1.29 -13.52 12.43
CA VAL A 150 1.16 -14.95 12.74
C VAL A 150 2.39 -15.66 12.20
N LEU A 151 3.05 -16.44 13.06
CA LEU A 151 4.23 -17.22 12.72
C LEU A 151 3.93 -18.70 12.90
N ASN A 152 3.77 -19.44 11.79
CA ASN A 152 3.54 -20.89 11.81
C ASN A 152 2.37 -21.28 12.73
N GLY A 153 1.22 -20.64 12.54
CA GLY A 153 0.03 -20.83 13.39
C GLY A 153 0.03 -20.07 14.71
N GLU A 154 1.14 -19.46 15.13
CA GLU A 154 1.20 -18.76 16.42
C GLU A 154 1.03 -17.23 16.25
N PRO A 155 -0.05 -16.62 16.78
CA PRO A 155 -0.20 -15.18 16.81
C PRO A 155 0.91 -14.53 17.65
N ARG A 156 1.67 -13.61 17.06
CA ARG A 156 2.74 -12.86 17.71
C ARG A 156 2.37 -11.40 17.97
N SER A 157 1.39 -10.86 17.24
CA SER A 157 0.89 -9.49 17.37
C SER A 157 -0.50 -9.36 16.76
N TRP A 158 -1.31 -8.40 17.23
CA TRP A 158 -2.71 -8.17 16.83
C TRP A 158 -2.97 -6.75 16.29
N GLY A 159 -1.92 -5.98 15.97
CA GLY A 159 -2.10 -4.59 15.54
C GLY A 159 -2.86 -4.44 14.21
N VAL A 160 -3.89 -3.60 14.15
CA VAL A 160 -4.65 -3.33 12.92
C VAL A 160 -4.26 -2.02 12.23
N SER A 161 -3.19 -1.36 12.68
CA SER A 161 -2.75 -0.04 12.20
C SER A 161 -2.28 -0.01 10.73
N LYS A 162 -2.16 -1.17 10.08
CA LYS A 162 -1.70 -1.35 8.71
C LYS A 162 -2.73 -2.20 7.96
N LYS A 163 -3.32 -1.67 6.89
CA LYS A 163 -4.44 -2.32 6.18
C LYS A 163 -3.98 -3.35 5.13
N GLY A 164 -2.79 -3.19 4.59
CA GLY A 164 -2.18 -4.18 3.71
C GLY A 164 -1.82 -5.44 4.51
N TYR A 165 -2.01 -6.61 3.91
CA TYR A 165 -1.62 -7.88 4.50
C TYR A 165 -1.04 -8.83 3.44
N CYS A 166 -0.20 -9.75 3.92
CA CYS A 166 0.23 -10.92 3.17
C CYS A 166 0.06 -12.16 4.07
N ALA A 167 -0.54 -13.20 3.50
CA ALA A 167 -0.74 -14.49 4.14
C ALA A 167 -0.11 -15.59 3.28
N SER A 168 0.48 -16.60 3.92
CA SER A 168 0.91 -17.85 3.27
C SER A 168 0.31 -19.01 4.04
N ILE A 169 -0.65 -19.71 3.42
CA ILE A 169 -1.43 -20.78 4.05
C ILE A 169 -1.51 -21.94 3.05
N ASN A 170 -1.06 -23.13 3.46
CA ASN A 170 -1.02 -24.34 2.62
C ASN A 170 -0.33 -24.10 1.26
N GLY A 171 0.81 -23.42 1.27
CA GLY A 171 1.58 -23.09 0.07
C GLY A 171 0.96 -22.02 -0.85
N LYS A 172 -0.21 -21.46 -0.51
CA LYS A 172 -0.83 -20.36 -1.25
C LYS A 172 -0.49 -19.04 -0.57
N VAL A 173 0.17 -18.15 -1.30
CA VAL A 173 0.37 -16.76 -0.90
C VAL A 173 -0.83 -15.92 -1.33
N THR A 174 -1.28 -15.00 -0.49
CA THR A 174 -2.38 -14.08 -0.78
C THR A 174 -2.03 -12.70 -0.22
N ILE A 175 -2.11 -11.70 -1.08
CA ILE A 175 -1.82 -10.30 -0.77
C ILE A 175 -3.12 -9.51 -0.92
N GLY A 176 -3.37 -8.56 -0.03
CA GLY A 176 -4.55 -7.73 -0.15
C GLY A 176 -4.60 -6.58 0.84
N VAL A 177 -5.69 -5.82 0.78
CA VAL A 177 -5.92 -4.65 1.63
C VAL A 177 -7.28 -4.80 2.31
N ALA A 178 -7.29 -4.83 3.64
CA ALA A 178 -8.51 -4.90 4.43
C ALA A 178 -8.29 -4.42 5.87
N GLU A 179 -9.32 -3.82 6.48
CA GLU A 179 -9.33 -3.51 7.92
C GLU A 179 -9.18 -4.79 8.75
N ASN A 180 -10.02 -5.79 8.43
CA ASN A 180 -10.00 -7.11 9.04
C ASN A 180 -9.96 -8.15 7.92
N SER A 181 -9.17 -9.22 8.10
CA SER A 181 -9.04 -10.29 7.13
C SER A 181 -9.19 -11.63 7.84
N PRO A 182 -10.09 -12.52 7.39
CA PRO A 182 -10.25 -13.85 7.99
C PRO A 182 -9.00 -14.73 7.81
N LEU A 183 -8.03 -14.28 7.00
CA LEU A 183 -6.77 -14.98 6.80
C LEU A 183 -5.86 -14.91 8.03
N PHE A 184 -6.10 -13.98 8.97
CA PHE A 184 -5.38 -13.96 10.23
C PHE A 184 -5.75 -15.17 11.10
N GLU A 185 -7.05 -15.38 11.30
CA GLU A 185 -7.60 -16.52 12.05
C GLU A 185 -7.26 -17.82 11.32
N LYS A 186 -7.46 -17.86 10.00
CA LYS A 186 -7.13 -19.04 9.20
C LYS A 186 -5.65 -19.41 9.28
N ALA A 187 -4.73 -18.43 9.23
CA ALA A 187 -3.30 -18.71 9.40
C ALA A 187 -3.01 -19.27 10.80
N THR A 188 -3.73 -18.82 11.82
CA THR A 188 -3.59 -19.33 13.19
C THR A 188 -4.05 -20.78 13.30
N GLU A 189 -5.19 -21.12 12.70
CA GLU A 189 -5.80 -22.45 12.77
C GLU A 189 -5.07 -23.49 11.91
N GLU A 190 -4.57 -23.09 10.74
CA GLU A 190 -3.98 -24.01 9.74
C GLU A 190 -2.44 -24.02 9.77
N GLY A 191 -1.80 -23.41 10.77
CA GLY A 191 -0.33 -23.40 10.86
C GLY A 191 0.36 -22.50 9.82
N GLY A 192 -0.35 -21.51 9.29
CA GLY A 192 0.13 -20.60 8.26
C GLY A 192 0.91 -19.39 8.80
N TYR A 193 1.12 -18.44 7.89
CA TYR A 193 1.81 -17.18 8.13
C TYR A 193 0.92 -16.00 7.75
N PHE A 194 1.02 -14.91 8.50
CA PHE A 194 0.31 -13.67 8.22
C PHE A 194 1.11 -12.47 8.74
N PHE A 195 1.18 -11.39 7.99
CA PHE A 195 1.67 -10.11 8.51
C PHE A 195 0.99 -8.92 7.84
N ARG A 196 0.95 -7.78 8.54
CA ARG A 196 0.42 -6.52 8.01
C ARG A 196 1.51 -5.51 7.69
N GLN A 197 1.28 -4.71 6.66
CA GLN A 197 2.15 -3.61 6.26
C GLN A 197 1.39 -2.53 5.47
N TYR A 198 2.06 -1.42 5.14
CA TYR A 198 1.48 -0.38 4.30
C TYR A 198 1.03 -0.98 2.95
N PRO A 199 -0.25 -0.83 2.57
CA PRO A 199 -0.71 -1.18 1.23
C PRO A 199 -0.10 -0.22 0.22
N LEU A 200 0.31 -0.69 -0.96
CA LEU A 200 0.88 0.15 -2.02
C LEU A 200 -0.05 0.21 -3.22
N VAL A 201 -0.57 -0.94 -3.63
CA VAL A 201 -1.48 -1.09 -4.77
C VAL A 201 -2.63 -2.01 -4.36
N SER A 202 -3.84 -1.68 -4.76
CA SER A 202 -5.04 -2.50 -4.56
C SER A 202 -5.93 -2.44 -5.78
N ASN A 203 -6.26 -3.60 -6.35
CA ASN A 203 -7.02 -3.74 -7.60
C ASN A 203 -6.42 -2.92 -8.75
N GLY A 204 -5.09 -2.85 -8.83
CA GLY A 204 -4.37 -2.06 -9.83
C GLY A 204 -4.30 -0.55 -9.55
N GLU A 205 -4.93 -0.08 -8.47
CA GLU A 205 -4.92 1.34 -8.10
C GLU A 205 -3.91 1.63 -7.00
N VAL A 206 -3.22 2.77 -7.12
CA VAL A 206 -2.25 3.26 -6.13
C VAL A 206 -2.97 3.63 -4.84
N ILE A 207 -2.41 3.21 -3.71
CA ILE A 207 -2.87 3.59 -2.38
C ILE A 207 -1.94 4.65 -1.79
N ASP A 208 -2.52 5.79 -1.42
CA ASP A 208 -1.79 6.84 -0.72
C ASP A 208 -1.45 6.42 0.72
N ASN A 209 -0.22 6.72 1.11
CA ASN A 209 0.30 6.41 2.44
C ASN A 209 0.95 7.63 3.08
N GLU A 210 0.94 7.66 4.41
CA GLU A 210 1.47 8.75 5.22
C GLU A 210 3.01 8.92 5.21
N PRO A 211 3.85 7.87 5.12
CA PRO A 211 5.30 8.03 5.26
C PRO A 211 5.90 8.93 4.17
N LYS A 212 6.55 10.00 4.62
CA LYS A 212 7.20 10.98 3.75
C LYS A 212 8.68 10.62 3.52
N GLY A 213 9.26 11.23 2.48
CA GLY A 213 10.68 11.11 2.14
C GLY A 213 10.96 10.06 1.06
N LYS A 214 12.22 10.00 0.64
CA LYS A 214 12.70 9.08 -0.40
C LYS A 214 13.65 8.05 0.19
N SER A 215 13.48 6.77 -0.17
CA SER A 215 14.38 5.68 0.23
C SER A 215 14.38 4.58 -0.82
N ILE A 216 15.31 3.64 -0.72
CA ILE A 216 15.14 2.36 -1.42
C ILE A 216 13.84 1.74 -0.93
N ARG A 217 12.96 1.33 -1.85
CA ARG A 217 11.65 0.77 -1.53
C ARG A 217 11.61 -0.70 -1.92
N ARG A 218 10.84 -1.47 -1.18
CA ARG A 218 10.57 -2.86 -1.48
C ARG A 218 9.11 -3.19 -1.32
N ALA A 219 8.65 -4.18 -2.08
CA ALA A 219 7.29 -4.69 -2.00
C ALA A 219 7.27 -6.19 -2.22
N ILE A 220 6.21 -6.82 -1.72
CA ILE A 220 5.73 -8.09 -2.25
C ILE A 220 4.45 -7.80 -3.04
N CYS A 221 4.38 -8.35 -4.24
CA CYS A 221 3.39 -8.05 -5.25
C CYS A 221 2.66 -9.32 -5.69
N ASP A 222 1.40 -9.16 -6.04
CA ASP A 222 0.57 -10.12 -6.76
C ASP A 222 0.13 -9.45 -8.06
N ARG A 223 0.53 -10.05 -9.17
CA ARG A 223 0.04 -9.72 -10.51
C ARG A 223 -0.68 -10.94 -11.06
N GLN A 224 -2.00 -10.95 -10.96
CA GLN A 224 -2.87 -11.99 -11.50
C GLN A 224 -2.49 -13.41 -11.05
N GLY A 225 -2.02 -13.55 -9.80
CA GLY A 225 -1.55 -14.79 -9.19
C GLY A 225 -0.04 -15.03 -9.28
N GLU A 226 0.71 -14.22 -10.05
CA GLU A 226 2.16 -14.23 -10.04
C GLU A 226 2.69 -13.44 -8.83
N ILE A 227 3.28 -14.15 -7.88
CA ILE A 227 3.83 -13.55 -6.65
C ILE A 227 5.31 -13.28 -6.84
N PHE A 228 5.74 -12.04 -6.62
CA PHE A 228 7.14 -11.64 -6.70
C PHE A 228 7.46 -10.50 -5.75
N MET A 229 8.76 -10.26 -5.55
CA MET A 229 9.23 -9.11 -4.79
C MET A 229 9.85 -8.08 -5.72
N VAL A 230 9.80 -6.82 -5.31
CA VAL A 230 10.34 -5.70 -6.07
C VAL A 230 11.25 -4.87 -5.17
N GLU A 231 12.36 -4.38 -5.70
CA GLU A 231 13.21 -3.36 -5.09
C GLU A 231 13.51 -2.23 -6.09
N THR A 232 13.52 -0.98 -5.61
CA THR A 232 13.97 0.17 -6.42
C THR A 232 15.49 0.29 -6.40
N GLY A 233 16.11 0.58 -7.54
CA GLY A 233 17.55 0.88 -7.65
C GLY A 233 17.92 2.29 -7.18
N THR A 234 16.93 3.18 -7.05
CA THR A 234 17.07 4.56 -6.59
C THR A 234 16.17 4.86 -5.40
N LYS A 235 16.42 5.99 -4.73
CA LYS A 235 15.59 6.41 -3.59
C LYS A 235 14.31 7.06 -4.09
N GLU A 236 13.17 6.42 -3.81
CA GLU A 236 11.87 6.88 -4.28
C GLU A 236 10.88 7.19 -3.15
N SER A 237 9.91 8.04 -3.46
CA SER A 237 8.77 8.27 -2.55
C SER A 237 7.86 7.04 -2.53
N PHE A 238 6.98 6.95 -1.52
CA PHE A 238 5.97 5.88 -1.49
C PHE A 238 5.05 5.94 -2.71
N HIS A 239 4.64 7.16 -3.09
CA HIS A 239 3.74 7.39 -4.22
C HIS A 239 4.38 6.99 -5.55
N ASP A 240 5.58 7.48 -5.85
CA ASP A 240 6.28 7.17 -7.11
C ASP A 240 6.54 5.65 -7.24
N PHE A 241 6.90 5.00 -6.14
CA PHE A 241 7.09 3.55 -6.12
C PHE A 241 5.78 2.79 -6.34
N ALA A 242 4.71 3.16 -5.64
CA ALA A 242 3.41 2.53 -5.82
C ALA A 242 2.86 2.73 -7.24
N GLN A 243 3.05 3.92 -7.83
CA GLN A 243 2.72 4.21 -9.21
C GLN A 243 3.50 3.31 -10.18
N ALA A 244 4.81 3.14 -9.98
CA ALA A 244 5.60 2.24 -10.80
C ALA A 244 5.15 0.77 -10.70
N LEU A 245 4.67 0.33 -9.53
CA LEU A 245 4.07 -1.00 -9.37
C LEU A 245 2.73 -1.13 -10.13
N ALA A 246 1.87 -0.12 -10.05
CA ALA A 246 0.61 -0.08 -10.79
C ALA A 246 0.85 -0.10 -12.32
N ASP A 247 1.83 0.68 -12.79
CA ASP A 247 2.21 0.75 -14.21
C ASP A 247 2.91 -0.53 -14.70
N LEU A 248 3.55 -1.28 -13.80
CA LEU A 248 4.01 -2.65 -14.06
C LEU A 248 2.83 -3.64 -14.19
N GLY A 249 1.61 -3.23 -13.87
CA GLY A 249 0.39 -4.02 -13.94
C GLY A 249 0.14 -4.89 -12.70
N VAL A 250 0.68 -4.52 -11.54
CA VAL A 250 0.45 -5.22 -10.27
C VAL A 250 -0.98 -4.98 -9.78
N ASP A 251 -1.67 -6.03 -9.35
CA ASP A 251 -3.04 -5.91 -8.82
C ASP A 251 -3.04 -5.61 -7.32
N GLN A 252 -2.19 -6.30 -6.56
CA GLN A 252 -2.07 -6.11 -5.12
C GLN A 252 -0.59 -5.98 -4.73
N ALA A 253 -0.25 -4.98 -3.93
CA ALA A 253 1.09 -4.86 -3.37
C ALA A 253 1.04 -4.34 -1.95
N ILE A 254 1.92 -4.87 -1.12
CA ILE A 254 2.21 -4.31 0.20
C ILE A 254 3.70 -4.05 0.32
N TYR A 255 4.03 -3.04 1.13
CA TYR A 255 5.40 -2.67 1.38
C TYR A 255 6.16 -3.76 2.15
N LEU A 256 7.47 -3.86 1.90
CA LEU A 256 8.44 -4.55 2.72
C LEU A 256 9.45 -3.53 3.22
N VAL A 257 10.06 -3.77 4.38
CA VAL A 257 10.98 -2.78 4.95
C VAL A 257 12.19 -2.62 4.03
N GLY A 258 12.34 -1.40 3.50
CA GLY A 258 13.39 -1.02 2.56
C GLY A 258 14.53 -0.25 3.22
N SER A 259 15.01 0.80 2.54
CA SER A 259 16.18 1.59 2.96
C SER A 259 17.43 0.70 3.11
N SER A 260 18.13 0.77 4.24
CA SER A 260 19.31 -0.03 4.55
C SER A 260 18.98 -1.42 5.10
N ALA A 261 17.70 -1.79 5.25
CA ALA A 261 17.33 -3.11 5.76
C ALA A 261 17.98 -4.21 4.90
N TYR A 262 18.74 -5.08 5.53
CA TYR A 262 19.52 -6.09 4.82
C TYR A 262 18.66 -7.28 4.37
N GLY A 263 19.01 -7.85 3.21
CA GLY A 263 18.45 -9.07 2.69
C GLY A 263 19.26 -9.62 1.51
N TRP A 264 18.79 -10.70 0.92
CA TRP A 264 19.46 -11.33 -0.22
C TRP A 264 18.49 -12.14 -1.08
N ALA A 265 18.94 -12.48 -2.29
CA ALA A 265 18.34 -13.42 -3.22
C ALA A 265 19.41 -14.38 -3.77
N VAL A 266 19.02 -15.60 -4.12
CA VAL A 266 19.89 -16.63 -4.70
C VAL A 266 19.38 -16.98 -6.09
N ASP A 267 20.20 -16.75 -7.11
CA ASP A 267 19.81 -16.99 -8.51
C ASP A 267 19.90 -18.48 -8.91
N LYS A 268 19.53 -18.77 -10.16
CA LYS A 268 19.55 -20.13 -10.72
C LYS A 268 20.94 -20.80 -10.76
N ASN A 269 22.00 -20.02 -10.65
CA ASN A 269 23.40 -20.47 -10.67
C ASN A 269 24.00 -20.49 -9.25
N ASP A 270 23.17 -20.37 -8.21
CA ASP A 270 23.57 -20.23 -6.81
C ASP A 270 24.40 -18.97 -6.49
N ASN A 271 24.35 -17.94 -7.35
CA ASN A 271 24.94 -16.65 -7.02
C ASN A 271 24.05 -15.91 -6.02
N ILE A 272 24.68 -15.31 -5.01
CA ILE A 272 23.99 -14.51 -4.00
C ILE A 272 23.99 -13.04 -4.43
N TYR A 273 22.81 -12.46 -4.53
CA TYR A 273 22.60 -11.03 -4.67
C TYR A 273 22.19 -10.45 -3.31
N GLU A 274 23.09 -9.71 -2.66
CA GLU A 274 22.82 -9.02 -1.39
C GLU A 274 22.29 -7.59 -1.63
N PHE A 275 21.39 -7.13 -0.76
CA PHE A 275 20.88 -5.76 -0.75
C PHE A 275 20.76 -5.21 0.68
N GLY A 276 20.83 -3.89 0.81
CA GLY A 276 20.90 -3.21 2.12
C GLY A 276 22.26 -3.38 2.82
N GLU A 277 22.30 -3.15 4.13
CA GLU A 277 23.54 -3.09 4.92
C GLU A 277 23.64 -4.26 5.92
N ASP A 278 24.42 -5.30 5.60
CA ASP A 278 24.61 -6.47 6.48
C ASP A 278 25.20 -6.11 7.86
N ASN A 279 26.01 -5.06 7.89
CA ASN A 279 26.73 -4.65 9.09
C ASN A 279 25.93 -3.68 9.97
N TYR A 280 24.68 -3.34 9.61
CA TYR A 280 23.90 -2.33 10.32
C TYR A 280 23.77 -2.61 11.83
N TYR A 281 23.75 -3.87 12.25
CA TYR A 281 23.68 -4.30 13.66
C TYR A 281 24.99 -4.83 14.25
N LYS A 282 26.14 -4.64 13.58
CA LYS A 282 27.46 -5.12 14.06
C LYS A 282 28.19 -4.07 14.90
N ASP A 283 28.00 -2.78 14.66
CA ASP A 283 28.72 -1.67 15.34
C ASP A 283 28.05 -1.20 16.64
N GLY A 284 27.79 -2.12 17.58
CA GLY A 284 27.18 -1.81 18.88
C GLY A 284 25.68 -1.52 18.85
N ARG A 285 25.06 -1.48 17.65
CA ARG A 285 23.61 -1.37 17.48
C ARG A 285 22.95 -2.72 17.74
N LYS A 286 22.17 -2.83 18.82
CA LYS A 286 21.43 -4.06 19.14
C LYS A 286 20.35 -4.33 18.10
N MET A 287 20.41 -5.50 17.46
CA MET A 287 19.34 -5.99 16.59
C MET A 287 18.04 -6.12 17.39
N PRO A 288 16.92 -5.57 16.91
CA PRO A 288 15.65 -5.73 17.59
C PRO A 288 15.27 -7.21 17.71
N LYS A 289 14.74 -7.61 18.87
CA LYS A 289 14.41 -9.02 19.15
C LYS A 289 13.36 -9.58 18.19
N HIS A 290 12.41 -8.75 17.78
CA HIS A 290 11.29 -9.15 16.91
C HIS A 290 11.40 -8.61 15.48
N ILE A 291 12.62 -8.35 15.01
CA ILE A 291 12.82 -8.14 13.58
C ILE A 291 12.34 -9.39 12.82
N SER A 292 11.51 -9.17 11.81
CA SER A 292 10.81 -10.23 11.10
C SER A 292 11.17 -10.20 9.62
N TYR A 293 11.18 -11.36 8.98
CA TYR A 293 11.58 -11.52 7.59
C TYR A 293 10.53 -12.32 6.83
N ILE A 294 10.29 -11.94 5.59
CA ILE A 294 9.76 -12.85 4.58
C ILE A 294 10.94 -13.69 4.08
N VAL A 295 10.71 -14.98 3.95
CA VAL A 295 11.75 -15.93 3.56
C VAL A 295 11.17 -16.87 2.52
N TRP A 296 11.80 -16.96 1.35
CA TRP A 296 11.49 -18.01 0.39
C TRP A 296 12.49 -19.13 0.54
N LYS A 297 11.99 -20.35 0.69
CA LYS A 297 12.78 -21.56 0.82
C LYS A 297 12.54 -22.50 -0.35
N ARG A 298 13.57 -23.27 -0.73
CA ARG A 298 13.46 -24.35 -1.71
C ARG A 298 12.42 -25.38 -1.25
N LYS A 299 11.55 -25.81 -2.16
CA LYS A 299 10.66 -26.96 -1.96
C LYS A 299 11.42 -28.28 -2.05
#